data_AF-A0A7V9KLM1-F1
#
_entry.id   AF-A0A7V9KLM1-F1
#
_cell.length_a   1.000
_cell.length_b   1.000
_cell.length_c   1.000
_cell.angle_alpha   90.00
_cell.angle_beta   90.00
_cell.angle_gamma   90.00
#
_symmetry.space_group_name_H-M   'P 1'
#
loop_
_entity.id
_entity.type
_entity.pdbx_description
1 polymer ?
#
loop_
_entity_poly.entity_id
_entity_poly.type
_entity_poly.pdbx_seq_one_letter_code
_entity_poly.pdbx_strand_id
1 'polypeptide(L)'
;MKSSERTQWLLRDIARLRRLQQRLRNDLDLSAIRADLERELGETVSRRAAARFLGVSHTALDRWIEPGDLPLVPTPDGRVQVPVGALLELSERVEEGRARGDRQRHHLEPILQEDRERAERMRTYRYVPKDDGSTGHQRAERRSLAYHRAVAGRLTKKRVEDARHRTYRWMQDGRLDPRYGEQWLELLAEPVVVIKQAITEDSQRGRDLRQNSPFAGAISDRERRRLLEAVG
;
A
#
# COMPACT_ATOMS: atom_id res chain seq x y z
N MET A 1 2.06 29.62 -7.90
CA MET A 1 2.29 28.94 -6.61
C MET A 1 3.71 28.39 -6.58
N LYS A 2 4.47 28.54 -5.49
CA LYS A 2 5.84 27.97 -5.41
C LYS A 2 5.75 26.44 -5.50
N SER A 3 6.74 25.80 -6.12
CA SER A 3 6.75 24.33 -6.31
C SER A 3 6.48 23.57 -5.00
N SER A 4 7.11 24.00 -3.89
CA SER A 4 6.88 23.40 -2.56
C SER A 4 5.45 23.60 -2.03
N GLU A 5 4.82 24.75 -2.30
CA GLU A 5 3.43 25.00 -1.89
C GLU A 5 2.45 24.16 -2.70
N ARG A 6 2.73 23.96 -4.00
CA ARG A 6 1.95 23.11 -4.90
C ARG A 6 1.95 21.66 -4.44
N THR A 7 3.13 21.11 -4.12
CA THR A 7 3.26 19.75 -3.56
C THR A 7 2.43 19.58 -2.28
N GLN A 8 2.47 20.57 -1.37
CA GLN A 8 1.71 20.51 -0.11
C GLN A 8 0.20 20.64 -0.32
N TRP A 9 -0.23 21.42 -1.32
CA TRP A 9 -1.62 21.50 -1.70
C TRP A 9 -2.12 20.17 -2.28
N LEU A 10 -1.41 19.61 -3.26
CA LEU A 10 -1.73 18.31 -3.87
C LEU A 10 -1.82 17.19 -2.84
N LEU A 11 -0.83 17.06 -1.95
CA LEU A 11 -0.84 16.03 -0.89
C LEU A 11 -2.07 16.13 0.02
N ARG A 12 -2.46 17.35 0.41
CA ARG A 12 -3.64 17.57 1.26
C ARG A 12 -4.94 17.24 0.54
N ASP A 13 -5.07 17.64 -0.72
CA ASP A 13 -6.28 17.41 -1.51
C ASP A 13 -6.45 15.93 -1.85
N ILE A 14 -5.36 15.23 -2.21
CA ILE A 14 -5.37 13.78 -2.42
C ILE A 14 -5.75 13.05 -1.12
N ALA A 15 -5.15 13.42 0.03
CA ALA A 15 -5.51 12.81 1.32
C ALA A 15 -7.00 13.05 1.67
N ARG A 16 -7.52 14.24 1.37
CA ARG A 16 -8.94 14.55 1.56
C ARG A 16 -9.84 13.70 0.66
N LEU A 17 -9.50 13.56 -0.62
CA LEU A 17 -10.25 12.72 -1.56
C LEU A 17 -10.24 11.26 -1.13
N ARG A 18 -9.10 10.72 -0.71
CA ARG A 18 -9.00 9.35 -0.17
C ARG A 18 -9.99 9.10 0.96
N ARG A 19 -10.10 10.04 1.91
CA ARG A 19 -11.08 9.95 3.01
C ARG A 19 -12.52 10.05 2.54
N LEU A 20 -12.80 10.87 1.52
CA LEU A 20 -14.15 10.99 0.94
C LEU A 20 -14.56 9.72 0.20
N GLN A 21 -13.67 9.14 -0.60
CA GLN A 21 -13.89 7.86 -1.30
C GLN A 21 -14.14 6.70 -0.32
N GLN A 22 -13.56 6.72 0.88
CA GLN A 22 -13.88 5.72 1.91
C GLN A 22 -15.32 5.83 2.43
N ARG A 23 -15.93 7.02 2.35
CA ARG A 23 -17.30 7.29 2.83
C ARG A 23 -18.33 7.15 1.71
N LEU A 24 -17.99 7.64 0.52
CA LEU A 24 -18.80 7.63 -0.68
C LEU A 24 -18.40 6.40 -1.49
N ARG A 25 -19.22 5.33 -1.42
CA ARG A 25 -18.90 4.05 -2.06
C ARG A 25 -18.78 4.23 -3.58
N ASN A 26 -17.66 3.76 -4.13
CA ASN A 26 -17.46 3.46 -5.55
C ASN A 26 -17.85 4.61 -6.51
N ASP A 27 -17.19 5.75 -6.37
CA ASP A 27 -17.33 6.88 -7.28
C ASP A 27 -16.13 6.93 -8.24
N LEU A 28 -16.40 6.62 -9.51
CA LEU A 28 -15.40 6.62 -10.59
C LEU A 28 -14.89 8.04 -10.89
N ASP A 29 -15.74 9.06 -10.78
CA ASP A 29 -15.36 10.45 -11.03
C ASP A 29 -14.38 10.93 -9.95
N LEU A 30 -14.64 10.61 -8.68
CA LEU A 30 -13.68 10.88 -7.60
C LEU A 30 -12.36 10.15 -7.81
N SER A 31 -12.39 8.93 -8.36
CA SER A 31 -11.19 8.16 -8.69
C SER A 31 -10.40 8.79 -9.83
N ALA A 32 -11.08 9.30 -10.86
CA ALA A 32 -10.47 10.04 -11.96
C ALA A 32 -9.79 11.32 -11.47
N ILE A 33 -10.51 12.14 -10.70
CA ILE A 33 -9.95 13.39 -10.11
C ILE A 33 -8.71 13.08 -9.27
N ARG A 34 -8.79 12.05 -8.42
CA ARG A 34 -7.65 11.66 -7.61
C ARG A 34 -6.48 11.18 -8.46
N ALA A 35 -6.73 10.41 -9.52
CA ALA A 35 -5.67 9.92 -10.41
C ALA A 35 -4.96 11.08 -11.11
N ASP A 36 -5.69 12.11 -11.55
CA ASP A 36 -5.11 13.30 -12.18
C ASP A 36 -4.24 14.11 -11.20
N LEU A 37 -4.71 14.30 -9.96
CA LEU A 37 -3.91 14.97 -8.92
C LEU A 37 -2.65 14.16 -8.55
N GLU A 38 -2.75 12.84 -8.49
CA GLU A 38 -1.59 11.97 -8.24
C GLU A 38 -0.61 11.99 -9.42
N ARG A 39 -1.09 12.11 -10.66
CA ARG A 39 -0.25 12.27 -11.85
C ARG A 39 0.50 13.60 -11.83
N GLU A 40 -0.18 14.68 -11.44
CA GLU A 40 0.43 15.98 -11.29
C GLU A 40 1.47 16.02 -10.16
N LEU A 41 1.19 15.37 -9.04
CA LEU A 41 2.10 15.30 -7.89
C LEU A 41 3.35 14.46 -8.21
N GLY A 42 3.19 13.41 -9.00
CA GLY A 42 4.21 12.41 -9.25
C GLY A 42 4.17 11.24 -8.26
N GLU A 43 5.02 10.24 -8.49
CA GLU A 43 5.03 9.00 -7.69
C GLU A 43 5.73 9.16 -6.33
N THR A 44 6.60 10.14 -6.19
CA THR A 44 7.47 10.32 -5.03
C THR A 44 7.58 11.78 -4.63
N VAL A 45 7.88 12.02 -3.36
CA VAL A 45 8.18 13.35 -2.83
C VAL A 45 9.45 13.35 -1.97
N SER A 46 10.11 14.50 -1.89
CA SER A 46 11.26 14.68 -1.01
C SER A 46 10.92 14.42 0.47
N ARG A 47 11.92 13.99 1.26
CA ARG A 47 11.79 13.83 2.72
C ARG A 47 11.29 15.11 3.40
N ARG A 48 11.76 16.28 2.95
CA ARG A 48 11.33 17.58 3.46
C ARG A 48 9.83 17.84 3.22
N ALA A 49 9.34 17.51 2.03
CA ALA A 49 7.92 17.63 1.71
C ALA A 49 7.07 16.65 2.55
N ALA A 50 7.55 15.41 2.72
CA ALA A 50 6.90 14.41 3.56
C ALA A 50 6.80 14.84 5.03
N ALA A 51 7.91 15.27 5.64
CA ALA A 51 7.93 15.76 7.03
C ALA A 51 6.97 16.94 7.24
N ARG A 52 7.00 17.92 6.31
CA ARG A 52 6.10 19.07 6.34
C ARG A 52 4.63 18.67 6.24
N PHE A 53 4.31 17.72 5.35
CA PHE A 53 2.94 17.25 5.16
C PHE A 53 2.39 16.54 6.40
N LEU A 54 3.19 15.69 7.04
CA LEU A 54 2.81 14.99 8.27
C LEU A 54 2.78 15.93 9.50
N GLY A 55 3.39 17.11 9.39
CA GLY A 55 3.52 18.07 10.49
C GLY A 55 4.53 17.60 11.54
N VAL A 56 5.62 16.95 11.12
CA VAL A 56 6.64 16.38 11.99
C VAL A 56 8.04 16.93 11.66
N SER A 57 8.98 16.78 12.59
CA SER A 57 10.39 17.08 12.33
C SER A 57 11.04 16.04 11.40
N HIS A 58 12.16 16.38 10.78
CA HIS A 58 12.93 15.42 9.97
C HIS A 58 13.39 14.22 10.81
N THR A 59 13.86 14.46 12.03
CA THR A 59 14.26 13.40 12.97
C THR A 59 13.11 12.45 13.31
N ALA A 60 11.88 12.97 13.43
CA ALA A 60 10.71 12.13 13.63
C ALA A 60 10.36 11.31 12.37
N LEU A 61 10.55 11.88 11.18
CA LEU A 61 10.40 11.16 9.92
C LEU A 61 11.42 10.02 9.79
N ASP A 62 12.68 10.27 10.16
CA ASP A 62 13.76 9.29 10.06
C ASP A 62 13.49 8.06 10.96
N ARG A 63 12.81 8.24 12.10
CA ARG A 63 12.35 7.12 12.96
C ARG A 63 11.37 6.16 12.28
N TRP A 64 10.68 6.57 11.21
CA TRP A 64 9.89 5.68 10.35
C TRP A 64 10.70 5.08 9.21
N ILE A 65 11.67 5.84 8.67
CA ILE A 65 12.47 5.41 7.53
C ILE A 65 13.46 4.31 7.91
N GLU A 66 14.26 4.52 8.97
CA GLU A 66 15.31 3.60 9.41
C GLU A 66 14.81 2.15 9.63
N PRO A 67 13.70 1.90 10.37
CA PRO A 67 13.17 0.55 10.54
C PRO A 67 12.46 -0.01 9.29
N GLY A 68 12.16 0.85 8.29
CA GLY A 68 11.43 0.49 7.07
C GLY A 68 9.91 0.60 7.18
N ASP A 69 9.40 1.41 8.11
CA ASP A 69 7.96 1.69 8.26
C ASP A 69 7.47 2.74 7.26
N LEU A 70 8.37 3.61 6.79
CA LEU A 70 8.17 4.48 5.63
C LEU A 70 9.26 4.17 4.59
N PRO A 71 8.92 3.57 3.43
CA PRO A 71 9.91 3.19 2.44
C PRO A 71 10.54 4.40 1.77
N LEU A 72 11.76 4.20 1.29
CA LEU A 72 12.46 5.09 0.39
C LEU A 72 12.74 4.38 -0.92
N VAL A 73 12.51 5.07 -2.03
CA VAL A 73 12.77 4.55 -3.37
C VAL A 73 13.74 5.45 -4.12
N PRO A 74 14.68 4.88 -4.89
CA PRO A 74 15.46 5.65 -5.83
C PRO A 74 14.55 6.12 -6.96
N THR A 75 14.66 7.39 -7.34
CA THR A 75 13.99 7.97 -8.49
C THR A 75 14.90 7.93 -9.72
N PRO A 76 14.37 8.04 -10.95
CA PRO A 76 15.17 8.01 -12.18
C PRO A 76 16.28 9.07 -12.26
N ASP A 77 16.11 10.19 -11.53
CA ASP A 77 17.12 11.26 -11.38
C ASP A 77 18.17 10.96 -10.29
N GLY A 78 18.21 9.74 -9.76
CA GLY A 78 19.18 9.27 -8.77
C GLY A 78 18.91 9.75 -7.34
N ARG A 79 17.82 10.48 -7.09
CA ARG A 79 17.45 10.90 -5.73
C ARG A 79 16.78 9.77 -4.97
N VAL A 80 16.82 9.83 -3.66
CA VAL A 80 16.10 8.89 -2.79
C VAL A 80 14.92 9.62 -2.16
N GLN A 81 13.70 9.18 -2.49
CA GLN A 81 12.46 9.89 -2.18
C GLN A 81 11.43 8.97 -1.52
N VAL A 82 10.41 9.59 -0.90
CA VAL A 82 9.31 8.88 -0.24
C VAL A 82 8.20 8.64 -1.26
N PRO A 83 7.73 7.40 -1.46
CA PRO A 83 6.56 7.12 -2.29
C PRO A 83 5.30 7.83 -1.77
N VAL A 84 4.56 8.50 -2.65
CA VAL A 84 3.35 9.25 -2.30
C VAL A 84 2.30 8.34 -1.65
N GLY A 85 2.09 7.13 -2.18
CA GLY A 85 1.12 6.19 -1.63
C GLY A 85 1.41 5.82 -0.16
N ALA A 86 2.67 5.50 0.15
CA ALA A 86 3.08 5.17 1.52
C ALA A 86 2.96 6.37 2.47
N LEU A 87 3.28 7.58 1.97
CA LEU A 87 3.13 8.82 2.74
C LEU A 87 1.65 9.10 3.08
N LEU A 88 0.75 8.92 2.12
CA LEU A 88 -0.69 9.13 2.32
C LEU A 88 -1.27 8.12 3.31
N GLU A 89 -0.91 6.84 3.20
CA GLU A 89 -1.33 5.80 4.15
C GLU A 89 -0.84 6.11 5.57
N LEU A 90 0.42 6.54 5.71
CA LEU A 90 0.96 6.97 7.00
C LEU A 90 0.21 8.19 7.56
N SER A 91 -0.12 9.17 6.70
CA SER A 91 -0.85 10.37 7.13
C SER A 91 -2.24 10.04 7.69
N GLU A 92 -2.95 9.11 7.06
CA GLU A 92 -4.26 8.66 7.53
C GLU A 92 -4.14 8.00 8.91
N ARG A 93 -3.12 7.17 9.13
CA ARG A 93 -2.87 6.54 10.44
C ARG A 93 -2.54 7.57 11.52
N VAL A 94 -1.73 8.58 11.18
CA VAL A 94 -1.40 9.69 12.08
C VAL A 94 -2.65 10.48 12.46
N GLU A 95 -3.53 10.76 11.50
CA GLU A 95 -4.82 11.42 11.77
C GLU A 95 -5.76 10.56 12.61
N GLU A 96 -5.90 9.27 12.31
CA GLU A 96 -6.71 8.31 13.09
C GLU A 96 -6.19 8.18 14.54
N GLY A 97 -4.87 8.26 14.75
CA GLY A 97 -4.27 8.33 16.08
C GLY A 97 -4.60 9.62 16.83
N ARG A 98 -4.51 10.77 16.15
CA ARG A 98 -4.88 12.09 16.71
C ARG A 98 -6.36 12.15 17.10
N ALA A 99 -7.25 11.60 16.27
CA ALA A 99 -8.70 11.60 16.50
C ALA A 99 -9.12 10.75 17.70
N ARG A 100 -8.35 9.71 18.05
CA ARG A 100 -8.60 8.84 19.21
C ARG A 100 -8.26 9.47 20.57
N GLY A 101 -7.77 10.71 20.58
CA GLY A 101 -7.68 11.52 21.81
C GLY A 101 -6.43 11.27 22.66
N ASP A 102 -5.42 10.60 22.14
CA ASP A 102 -4.13 10.48 22.82
C ASP A 102 -3.45 11.85 22.88
N ARG A 103 -3.71 12.65 23.92
CA ARG A 103 -3.03 13.93 24.18
C ARG A 103 -1.54 13.78 24.52
N GLN A 104 -0.91 12.64 24.22
CA GLN A 104 0.52 12.46 24.40
C GLN A 104 1.29 13.28 23.37
N ARG A 105 2.37 13.90 23.82
CA ARG A 105 3.33 14.67 23.01
C ARG A 105 3.99 13.83 21.88
N HIS A 106 3.67 12.54 21.77
CA HIS A 106 4.29 11.57 20.86
C HIS A 106 3.26 10.66 20.13
N HIS A 107 2.26 11.23 19.43
CA HIS A 107 1.29 10.47 18.60
C HIS A 107 1.92 9.52 17.55
N LEU A 108 3.22 9.65 17.29
CA LEU A 108 3.95 8.94 16.25
C LEU A 108 4.49 7.58 16.73
N GLU A 109 4.75 7.46 18.02
CA GLU A 109 5.41 6.30 18.64
C GLU A 109 4.47 5.08 18.77
N PRO A 110 3.17 5.24 19.12
CA PRO A 110 2.23 4.11 19.12
C PRO A 110 2.05 3.50 17.73
N ILE A 111 2.01 4.33 16.68
CA ILE A 111 1.83 3.89 15.29
C ILE A 111 3.01 3.03 14.83
N LEU A 112 4.23 3.45 15.21
CA LEU A 112 5.47 2.72 14.99
C LEU A 112 5.49 1.37 15.71
N GLN A 113 5.17 1.41 17.00
CA GLN A 113 5.17 0.22 17.84
C GLN A 113 4.16 -0.81 17.35
N GLU A 114 2.99 -0.38 16.89
CA GLU A 114 1.94 -1.26 16.40
C GLU A 114 2.38 -2.07 15.15
N ASP A 115 3.07 -1.47 14.18
CA ASP A 115 3.60 -2.20 13.01
C ASP A 115 4.72 -3.17 13.37
N ARG A 116 5.58 -2.76 14.30
CA ARG A 116 6.67 -3.61 14.77
C ARG A 116 6.13 -4.83 15.49
N GLU A 117 5.22 -4.61 16.44
CA GLU A 117 4.56 -5.69 17.16
C GLU A 117 3.75 -6.59 16.22
N ARG A 118 3.07 -6.01 15.22
CA ARG A 118 2.38 -6.79 14.17
C ARG A 118 3.33 -7.70 13.42
N ALA A 119 4.43 -7.17 12.92
CA ALA A 119 5.42 -7.93 12.17
C ALA A 119 6.07 -9.01 13.05
N GLU A 120 6.27 -8.76 14.34
CA GLU A 120 6.84 -9.72 15.30
C GLU A 120 5.86 -10.82 15.70
N ARG A 121 4.58 -10.51 15.85
CA ARG A 121 3.52 -11.49 16.12
C ARG A 121 3.13 -12.29 14.87
N MET A 122 3.64 -11.93 13.69
CA MET A 122 3.31 -12.59 12.43
C MET A 122 3.82 -14.03 12.42
N ARG A 123 2.89 -14.97 12.49
CA ARG A 123 3.15 -16.41 12.38
C ARG A 123 3.32 -16.79 10.91
N THR A 124 4.51 -16.59 10.36
CA THR A 124 4.85 -16.79 8.93
C THR A 124 4.44 -18.17 8.41
N TYR A 125 4.62 -19.23 9.21
CA TYR A 125 4.25 -20.61 8.87
C TYR A 125 2.77 -20.80 8.49
N ARG A 126 1.87 -19.88 8.87
CA ARG A 126 0.45 -19.94 8.47
C ARG A 126 0.21 -19.53 7.02
N TYR A 127 1.15 -18.81 6.42
CA TYR A 127 1.01 -18.24 5.08
C TYR A 127 1.85 -18.98 4.04
N VAL A 128 2.98 -19.55 4.46
CA VAL A 128 3.91 -20.28 3.58
C VAL A 128 3.25 -21.58 3.09
N PRO A 129 3.08 -21.78 1.76
CA PRO A 129 2.67 -23.06 1.20
C PRO A 129 3.69 -24.15 1.55
N LYS A 130 3.23 -25.41 1.71
CA LYS A 130 4.13 -26.53 1.96
C LYS A 130 5.12 -26.68 0.81
N ASP A 131 6.36 -27.00 1.15
CA ASP A 131 7.39 -27.35 0.17
C ASP A 131 7.11 -28.76 -0.36
N ASP A 132 6.86 -28.89 -1.66
CA ASP A 132 6.72 -30.17 -2.35
C ASP A 132 8.03 -30.62 -3.02
N GLY A 133 9.13 -29.87 -2.84
CA GLY A 133 10.47 -30.26 -3.24
C GLY A 133 10.88 -29.91 -4.67
N SER A 134 10.14 -29.04 -5.38
CA SER A 134 10.44 -28.71 -6.78
C SER A 134 11.02 -27.31 -7.04
N THR A 135 11.74 -27.21 -8.17
CA THR A 135 12.70 -26.16 -8.60
C THR A 135 12.30 -24.66 -8.53
N GLY A 136 13.29 -23.77 -8.69
CA GLY A 136 13.23 -22.31 -8.41
C GLY A 136 12.10 -21.46 -9.01
N HIS A 137 11.41 -21.88 -10.09
CA HIS A 137 10.18 -21.21 -10.55
C HIS A 137 9.04 -21.33 -9.53
N GLN A 138 8.98 -22.44 -8.79
CA GLN A 138 8.00 -22.61 -7.71
C GLN A 138 8.30 -21.72 -6.50
N ARG A 139 9.54 -21.29 -6.31
CA ARG A 139 9.90 -20.39 -5.20
C ARG A 139 9.28 -19.00 -5.38
N ALA A 140 9.31 -18.45 -6.59
CA ALA A 140 8.67 -17.16 -6.88
C ALA A 140 7.14 -17.26 -6.74
N GLU A 141 6.54 -18.35 -7.22
CA GLU A 141 5.11 -18.62 -7.08
C GLU A 141 4.70 -18.80 -5.61
N ARG A 142 5.45 -19.58 -4.83
CA ARG A 142 5.24 -19.75 -3.39
C ARG A 142 5.35 -18.44 -2.64
N ARG A 143 6.33 -17.60 -2.98
CA ARG A 143 6.48 -16.25 -2.40
C ARG A 143 5.26 -15.38 -2.74
N SER A 144 4.80 -15.42 -3.99
CA SER A 144 3.60 -14.70 -4.41
C SER A 144 2.34 -15.20 -3.67
N LEU A 145 2.16 -16.51 -3.53
CA LEU A 145 1.03 -17.09 -2.81
C LEU A 145 1.09 -16.79 -1.30
N ALA A 146 2.26 -16.91 -0.66
CA ALA A 146 2.45 -16.56 0.74
C ALA A 146 2.15 -15.07 1.01
N TYR A 147 2.60 -14.19 0.11
CA TYR A 147 2.26 -12.77 0.15
C TYR A 147 0.74 -12.55 0.12
N HIS A 148 0.04 -13.16 -0.84
CA HIS A 148 -1.40 -12.95 -0.99
C HIS A 148 -2.22 -13.60 0.13
N ARG A 149 -1.77 -14.70 0.74
CA ARG A 149 -2.37 -15.24 1.98
C ARG A 149 -2.26 -14.26 3.14
N ALA A 150 -1.12 -13.58 3.28
CA ALA A 150 -0.97 -12.53 4.29
C ALA A 150 -1.83 -11.29 3.99
N VAL A 151 -1.91 -10.87 2.71
CA VAL A 151 -2.81 -9.80 2.26
C VAL A 151 -4.27 -10.15 2.57
N ALA A 152 -4.72 -11.37 2.27
CA ALA A 152 -6.08 -11.82 2.53
C ALA A 152 -6.46 -11.78 4.02
N GLY A 153 -5.54 -12.16 4.90
CA GLY A 153 -5.72 -12.03 6.36
C GLY A 153 -5.93 -10.57 6.81
N ARG A 154 -5.51 -9.61 5.99
CA ARG A 154 -5.48 -8.18 6.28
C ARG A 154 -6.44 -7.35 5.44
N LEU A 155 -7.19 -7.99 4.54
CA LEU A 155 -8.04 -7.27 3.59
C LEU A 155 -9.20 -6.60 4.33
N THR A 156 -9.31 -5.29 4.15
CA THR A 156 -10.40 -4.44 4.66
C THR A 156 -11.09 -3.78 3.46
N LYS A 157 -12.30 -3.22 3.67
CA LYS A 157 -12.99 -2.45 2.62
C LYS A 157 -12.12 -1.30 2.08
N LYS A 158 -11.41 -0.61 2.98
CA LYS A 158 -10.46 0.47 2.64
C LYS A 158 -9.35 -0.03 1.71
N ARG A 159 -8.73 -1.19 2.02
CA ARG A 159 -7.69 -1.77 1.17
C ARG A 159 -8.19 -2.23 -0.20
N VAL A 160 -9.43 -2.70 -0.28
CA VAL A 160 -10.08 -3.03 -1.56
C VAL A 160 -10.29 -1.77 -2.41
N GLU A 161 -10.74 -0.67 -1.79
CA GLU A 161 -10.91 0.61 -2.49
C GLU A 161 -9.57 1.16 -3.00
N ASP A 162 -8.52 1.07 -2.18
CA ASP A 162 -7.17 1.47 -2.59
C ASP A 162 -6.63 0.63 -3.76
N ALA A 163 -6.90 -0.68 -3.74
CA ALA A 163 -6.56 -1.55 -4.86
C ALA A 163 -7.37 -1.21 -6.12
N ARG A 164 -8.64 -0.82 -5.98
CA ARG A 164 -9.49 -0.41 -7.12
C ARG A 164 -8.97 0.87 -7.75
N HIS A 165 -8.71 1.90 -6.95
CA HIS A 165 -8.11 3.15 -7.41
C HIS A 165 -6.77 2.91 -8.11
N ARG A 166 -5.92 2.05 -7.54
CA ARG A 166 -4.63 1.70 -8.14
C ARG A 166 -4.78 0.99 -9.49
N THR A 167 -5.70 0.04 -9.58
CA THR A 167 -6.03 -0.67 -10.84
C THR A 167 -6.48 0.32 -11.91
N TYR A 168 -7.44 1.19 -11.57
CA TYR A 168 -7.93 2.24 -12.45
C TYR A 168 -6.78 3.13 -12.95
N ARG A 169 -5.94 3.63 -12.02
CA ARG A 169 -4.80 4.47 -12.38
C ARG A 169 -3.81 3.74 -13.30
N TRP A 170 -3.47 2.48 -13.03
CA TRP A 170 -2.56 1.73 -13.88
C TRP A 170 -3.10 1.51 -15.29
N MET A 171 -4.41 1.33 -15.45
CA MET A 171 -5.05 1.29 -16.77
C MET A 171 -4.93 2.64 -17.48
N GLN A 172 -5.24 3.75 -16.79
CA GLN A 172 -5.15 5.11 -17.35
C GLN A 172 -3.72 5.49 -17.75
N ASP A 173 -2.72 5.06 -16.97
CA ASP A 173 -1.32 5.33 -17.23
C ASP A 173 -0.69 4.31 -18.22
N GLY A 174 -1.47 3.36 -18.76
CA GLY A 174 -0.99 2.34 -19.71
C GLY A 174 -0.02 1.31 -19.12
N ARG A 175 0.03 1.19 -17.79
CA ARG A 175 0.92 0.28 -17.04
C ARG A 175 0.31 -1.10 -16.80
N LEU A 176 -0.99 -1.22 -17.02
CA LEU A 176 -1.73 -2.46 -16.94
C LEU A 176 -2.58 -2.60 -18.20
N ASP A 177 -2.49 -3.75 -18.86
CA ASP A 177 -3.35 -4.05 -20.01
C ASP A 177 -4.84 -3.96 -19.59
N PRO A 178 -5.70 -3.30 -20.39
CA PRO A 178 -7.11 -3.11 -20.05
C PRO A 178 -7.83 -4.40 -19.67
N ARG A 179 -7.52 -5.53 -20.31
CA ARG A 179 -8.18 -6.82 -20.04
C ARG A 179 -7.92 -7.30 -18.61
N TYR A 180 -6.68 -7.17 -18.14
CA TYR A 180 -6.34 -7.52 -16.76
C TYR A 180 -6.86 -6.49 -15.77
N GLY A 181 -6.89 -5.21 -16.16
CA GLY A 181 -7.50 -4.14 -15.37
C GLY A 181 -8.98 -4.38 -15.11
N GLU A 182 -9.75 -4.68 -16.15
CA GLU A 182 -11.18 -5.00 -16.08
C GLU A 182 -11.43 -6.23 -15.19
N GLN A 183 -10.68 -7.32 -15.37
CA GLN A 183 -10.78 -8.50 -14.51
C GLN A 183 -10.54 -8.17 -13.03
N TRP A 184 -9.57 -7.31 -12.73
CA TRP A 184 -9.33 -6.86 -11.37
C TRP A 184 -10.45 -5.98 -10.84
N LEU A 185 -10.97 -5.04 -11.64
CA LEU A 185 -12.07 -4.18 -11.23
C LEU A 185 -13.35 -4.97 -10.94
N GLU A 186 -13.67 -5.98 -11.76
CA GLU A 186 -14.75 -6.93 -11.54
C GLU A 186 -14.57 -7.68 -10.22
N LEU A 187 -13.40 -8.29 -10.00
CA LEU A 187 -13.11 -9.00 -8.75
C LEU A 187 -13.18 -8.05 -7.55
N LEU A 188 -12.67 -6.83 -7.66
CA LEU A 188 -12.68 -5.84 -6.57
C LEU A 188 -14.06 -5.27 -6.29
N ALA A 189 -15.06 -5.49 -7.14
CA ALA A 189 -16.46 -5.16 -6.87
C ALA A 189 -17.15 -6.21 -5.98
N GLU A 190 -16.58 -7.42 -5.88
CA GLU A 190 -17.13 -8.51 -5.08
C GLU A 190 -17.00 -8.29 -3.56
N PRO A 191 -17.77 -9.03 -2.74
CA PRO A 191 -17.59 -9.06 -1.30
C PRO A 191 -16.16 -9.45 -0.90
N VAL A 192 -15.64 -8.84 0.17
CA VAL A 192 -14.26 -9.06 0.67
C VAL A 192 -13.92 -10.55 0.83
N VAL A 193 -14.89 -11.40 1.21
CA VAL A 193 -14.68 -12.86 1.34
C VAL A 193 -14.35 -13.53 0.00
N VAL A 194 -15.01 -13.12 -1.09
CA VAL A 194 -14.77 -13.63 -2.45
C VAL A 194 -13.39 -13.20 -2.93
N ILE A 195 -13.03 -11.93 -2.69
CA ILE A 195 -11.69 -11.42 -3.03
C ILE A 195 -10.60 -12.20 -2.30
N LYS A 196 -10.79 -12.47 -0.99
CA LYS A 196 -9.84 -13.29 -0.21
C LYS A 196 -9.66 -14.69 -0.79
N GLN A 197 -10.74 -15.34 -1.22
CA GLN A 197 -10.68 -16.67 -1.83
C GLN A 197 -9.89 -16.61 -3.15
N ALA A 198 -10.22 -15.69 -4.04
CA ALA A 198 -9.57 -15.57 -5.35
C ALA A 198 -8.06 -15.30 -5.24
N ILE A 199 -7.63 -14.35 -4.40
CA ILE A 199 -6.20 -14.01 -4.31
C ILE A 199 -5.36 -15.10 -3.64
N THR A 200 -6.00 -15.98 -2.86
CA THR A 200 -5.33 -17.10 -2.17
C THR A 200 -5.47 -18.44 -2.87
N GLU A 201 -6.13 -18.46 -4.04
CA GLU A 201 -6.36 -19.67 -4.81
C GLU A 201 -5.04 -20.26 -5.32
N ASP A 202 -4.80 -21.53 -4.98
CA ASP A 202 -3.61 -22.27 -5.39
C ASP A 202 -3.88 -23.04 -6.69
N SER A 203 -4.15 -22.29 -7.76
CA SER A 203 -4.48 -22.80 -9.09
C SER A 203 -3.77 -21.98 -10.17
N GLN A 204 -3.77 -22.46 -11.42
CA GLN A 204 -3.25 -21.68 -12.56
C GLN A 204 -3.92 -20.31 -12.65
N ARG A 205 -5.26 -20.27 -12.53
CA ARG A 205 -6.03 -19.02 -12.51
C ARG A 205 -5.56 -18.08 -11.40
N GLY A 206 -5.37 -18.60 -10.20
CA GLY A 206 -4.85 -17.81 -9.07
C GLY A 206 -3.44 -17.30 -9.32
N ARG A 207 -2.57 -18.10 -9.96
CA ARG A 207 -1.22 -17.67 -10.34
C ARG A 207 -1.26 -16.51 -11.33
N ASP A 208 -2.03 -16.64 -12.40
CA ASP A 208 -2.14 -15.63 -13.46
C ASP A 208 -2.69 -14.32 -12.90
N LEU A 209 -3.74 -14.40 -12.07
CA LEU A 209 -4.31 -13.25 -11.37
C LEU A 209 -3.23 -12.51 -10.55
N ARG A 210 -2.41 -13.23 -9.77
CA ARG A 210 -1.42 -12.60 -8.89
C ARG A 210 -0.26 -11.89 -9.60
N GLN A 211 -0.05 -12.12 -10.91
CA GLN A 211 1.09 -11.53 -11.64
C GLN A 211 1.03 -10.00 -11.72
N ASN A 212 -0.18 -9.44 -11.77
CA ASN A 212 -0.44 -8.01 -11.91
C ASN A 212 -1.28 -7.46 -10.74
N SER A 213 -1.06 -8.05 -9.55
CA SER A 213 -1.86 -7.77 -8.36
C SER A 213 -1.82 -6.29 -7.95
N PRO A 214 -2.99 -5.63 -7.81
CA PRO A 214 -3.09 -4.27 -7.31
C PRO A 214 -2.92 -4.21 -5.79
N PHE A 215 -2.55 -5.30 -5.11
CA PHE A 215 -2.27 -5.31 -3.67
C PHE A 215 -0.81 -5.05 -3.32
N ALA A 216 0.02 -4.63 -4.27
CA ALA A 216 1.40 -4.23 -3.98
C ALA A 216 1.46 -3.22 -2.80
N GLY A 217 2.31 -3.49 -1.82
CA GLY A 217 2.43 -2.68 -0.59
C GLY A 217 1.29 -2.82 0.42
N ALA A 218 0.33 -3.75 0.25
CA ALA A 218 -0.78 -3.93 1.19
C ALA A 218 -0.38 -4.49 2.57
N ILE A 219 0.86 -4.95 2.70
CA ILE A 219 1.52 -5.35 3.96
C ILE A 219 2.82 -4.57 4.08
N SER A 220 3.32 -4.36 5.29
CA SER A 220 4.54 -3.57 5.48
C SER A 220 5.76 -4.28 4.90
N ASP A 221 6.81 -3.52 4.56
CA ASP A 221 8.06 -4.10 4.05
C ASP A 221 8.73 -5.03 5.07
N ARG A 222 8.54 -4.79 6.37
CA ARG A 222 9.03 -5.68 7.44
C ARG A 222 8.30 -7.03 7.42
N GLU A 223 6.98 -7.02 7.27
CA GLU A 223 6.17 -8.24 7.15
C GLU A 223 6.49 -9.00 5.87
N ARG A 224 6.65 -8.27 4.75
CA ARG A 224 7.08 -8.84 3.47
C ARG A 224 8.43 -9.52 3.58
N ARG A 225 9.44 -8.89 4.20
CA ARG A 225 10.77 -9.48 4.42
C ARG A 225 10.69 -10.78 5.21
N ARG A 226 9.97 -10.80 6.35
CA ARG A 226 9.80 -12.01 7.17
C ARG A 226 9.11 -13.15 6.41
N LEU A 227 8.13 -12.83 5.56
CA LEU A 227 7.51 -13.83 4.68
C LEU A 227 8.49 -14.40 3.67
N LEU A 228 9.25 -13.54 2.98
CA LEU A 228 10.20 -13.97 1.96
C LEU A 228 11.32 -14.84 2.55
N GLU A 229 11.83 -14.46 3.73
CA GLU A 229 12.80 -15.26 4.50
C GLU A 229 12.23 -16.64 4.87
N ALA A 230 10.96 -16.71 5.27
CA ALA A 230 10.32 -17.97 5.66
C ALA A 230 10.00 -18.90 4.49
N VAL A 231 9.83 -18.38 3.27
CA VAL A 231 9.59 -19.21 2.07
C VAL A 231 10.89 -19.84 1.55
N GLY A 232 12.06 -19.34 2.00
CA GLY A 232 13.33 -19.56 1.33
C GLY A 232 13.54 -18.44 0.35
#